data_AF-A0A9E1S8A4-F1
#
_entry.id   AF-A0A9E1S8A4-F1
#
_cell.length_a   1.000
_cell.length_b   1.000
_cell.length_c   1.000
_cell.angle_alpha   90.00
_cell.angle_beta   90.00
_cell.angle_gamma   90.00
#
_symmetry.space_group_name_H-M   'P 1'
#
loop_
_entity.id
_entity.type
_entity.pdbx_description
1 polymer ?
#
loop_
_entity_poly.entity_id
_entity_poly.type
_entity_poly.pdbx_seq_one_letter_code
_entity_poly.pdbx_strand_id
1 'polypeptide(L)'
;EHAVFLAALGRVHGIPTRVANGLVFMERFGNQKNVMGFHMWTEFHLNGKWHSLDSAMGIMGAHADRITLSVSSLEQDSLLDIGIKLSEIIGNINVQVEKVSLRK
;
A
#
# COMPACT_ATOMS: atom_id res chain seq x y z
N GLU A 1 -8.06 0.30 -6.76
CA GLU A 1 -8.20 1.25 -7.89
C GLU A 1 -7.32 2.50 -7.74
N HIS A 2 -7.47 3.27 -6.65
CA HIS A 2 -6.72 4.50 -6.38
C HIS A 2 -5.20 4.44 -6.67
N ALA A 3 -4.51 3.40 -6.19
CA ALA A 3 -3.06 3.24 -6.40
C ALA A 3 -2.69 3.01 -7.88
N VAL A 4 -3.51 2.28 -8.63
CA VAL A 4 -3.29 1.98 -10.05
C VAL A 4 -3.49 3.24 -10.88
N PHE A 5 -4.58 3.97 -10.62
CA PHE A 5 -4.89 5.20 -11.34
C PHE A 5 -3.82 6.28 -11.10
N LEU A 6 -3.39 6.45 -9.84
CA LEU A 6 -2.34 7.40 -9.49
C LEU A 6 -0.98 7.00 -10.11
N ALA A 7 -0.65 5.71 -10.15
CA ALA A 7 0.55 5.24 -10.84
C ALA A 7 0.51 5.59 -12.33
N ALA A 8 -0.61 5.35 -13.00
CA ALA A 8 -0.80 5.71 -14.41
C ALA A 8 -0.66 7.22 -14.65
N LEU A 9 -1.25 8.05 -13.78
CA LEU A 9 -1.14 9.51 -13.87
C LEU A 9 0.32 9.98 -13.76
N GLY A 10 1.10 9.41 -12.84
CA GLY A 10 2.52 9.71 -12.71
C GLY A 10 3.31 9.39 -13.99
N ARG A 11 3.05 8.23 -14.61
CA ARG A 11 3.73 7.82 -15.86
C ARG A 11 3.41 8.74 -17.03
N VAL A 12 2.15 9.18 -17.16
CA VAL A 12 1.75 10.15 -18.19
C VAL A 12 2.53 11.46 -18.07
N HIS A 13 2.95 11.83 -16.85
CA HIS A 13 3.79 13.01 -16.59
C HIS A 13 5.30 12.71 -16.64
N GLY A 14 5.71 11.54 -17.13
CA GLY A 14 7.11 11.14 -17.23
C GLY A 14 7.76 10.80 -15.89
N ILE A 15 6.98 10.65 -14.81
CA ILE A 15 7.49 10.27 -13.50
C ILE A 15 7.42 8.74 -13.39
N PRO A 16 8.54 8.05 -13.11
CA PRO A 16 8.50 6.60 -12.92
C PRO A 16 7.68 6.26 -11.67
N THR A 17 6.71 5.37 -11.82
CA THR A 17 5.85 4.91 -10.73
C THR A 17 5.73 3.39 -10.69
N ARG A 18 5.55 2.87 -9.49
CA ARG A 18 5.17 1.48 -9.24
C ARG A 18 4.06 1.44 -8.20
N VAL A 19 3.36 0.32 -8.14
CA VAL A 19 2.38 0.06 -7.09
C VAL A 19 3.05 -0.76 -6.00
N ALA A 20 2.81 -0.39 -4.76
CA ALA A 20 3.18 -1.16 -3.58
C ALA A 20 1.91 -1.68 -2.90
N ASN A 21 2.01 -2.86 -2.30
CA ASN A 21 0.91 -3.46 -1.55
C ASN A 21 1.44 -4.15 -0.30
N GLY A 22 0.58 -4.23 0.70
CA GLY A 22 0.92 -4.84 1.98
C GLY A 22 -0.10 -4.55 3.06
N LEU A 23 0.35 -4.48 4.31
CA LEU A 23 -0.49 -4.22 5.47
C LEU A 23 -0.39 -2.77 5.90
N VAL A 24 -1.53 -2.14 6.25
CA VAL A 24 -1.62 -0.77 6.75
C VAL A 24 -2.44 -0.74 8.03
N PHE A 25 -1.95 -0.02 9.03
CA PHE A 25 -2.66 0.24 10.27
C PHE A 25 -3.84 1.18 10.02
N MET A 26 -5.03 0.75 10.42
CA MET A 26 -6.25 1.52 10.33
C MET A 26 -6.89 1.56 11.72
N GLU A 27 -7.12 2.78 12.22
CA GLU A 27 -7.83 2.97 13.49
C GLU A 27 -9.25 2.40 13.45
N ARG A 28 -9.87 2.40 12.26
CA ARG A 28 -11.21 1.85 12.04
C ARG A 28 -11.34 1.23 10.65
N PHE A 29 -11.83 0.00 10.59
CA PHE A 29 -12.18 -0.69 9.34
C PHE A 29 -13.49 -1.46 9.54
N GLY A 30 -14.58 -0.95 8.97
CA GLY A 30 -15.93 -1.45 9.25
C GLY A 30 -16.24 -1.38 10.76
N ASN A 31 -16.60 -2.53 11.34
CA ASN A 31 -16.88 -2.67 12.78
C ASN A 31 -15.63 -2.96 13.63
N GLN A 32 -14.47 -3.12 13.01
CA GLN A 32 -13.22 -3.39 13.70
C GLN A 32 -12.45 -2.08 13.97
N LYS A 33 -11.67 -2.07 15.04
CA LYS A 33 -10.79 -0.96 15.43
C LYS A 33 -9.36 -1.45 15.53
N ASN A 34 -8.40 -0.57 15.24
CA ASN A 34 -6.97 -0.82 15.38
C ASN A 34 -6.53 -2.09 14.65
N VAL A 35 -6.72 -2.14 13.35
CA VAL A 35 -6.42 -3.32 12.54
C VAL A 35 -5.27 -3.05 11.58
N MET A 36 -4.45 -4.08 11.33
CA MET A 36 -3.52 -4.10 10.19
C MET A 36 -4.25 -4.79 9.04
N GLY A 37 -4.74 -4.01 8.07
CA GLY A 37 -5.49 -4.54 6.93
C GLY A 37 -4.71 -4.42 5.63
N PHE A 38 -5.07 -5.25 4.64
CA PHE A 38 -4.46 -5.21 3.32
C PHE A 38 -4.83 -3.94 2.58
N HIS A 39 -3.82 -3.31 1.99
CA HIS A 39 -3.97 -2.07 1.24
C HIS A 39 -2.92 -1.93 0.13
N MET A 40 -3.18 -1.04 -0.83
CA MET A 40 -2.29 -0.72 -1.94
C MET A 40 -2.10 0.79 -2.07
N TRP A 41 -0.88 1.22 -2.37
CA TRP A 41 -0.52 2.62 -2.59
C TRP A 41 0.46 2.77 -3.76
N THR A 42 0.75 4.01 -4.15
CA THR A 42 1.66 4.30 -5.27
C THR A 42 3.01 4.74 -4.73
N GLU A 43 4.10 4.31 -5.38
CA GLU A 43 5.43 4.83 -5.13
C GLU A 43 5.95 5.55 -6.38
N PHE A 44 6.48 6.76 -6.18
CA PHE A 44 7.07 7.62 -7.20
C PHE A 44 8.59 7.60 -7.06
N HIS A 45 9.32 7.46 -8.15
CA HIS A 45 10.77 7.56 -8.14
C HIS A 45 11.19 9.01 -8.38
N LEU A 46 11.57 9.71 -7.31
CA LEU A 46 11.97 11.12 -7.34
C LEU A 46 13.36 11.23 -6.74
N ASN A 47 14.26 11.97 -7.39
CA ASN A 47 15.62 12.25 -6.89
C ASN A 47 16.39 11.00 -6.42
N GLY A 48 16.27 9.89 -7.15
CA GLY A 48 16.95 8.63 -6.85
C GLY A 48 16.35 7.81 -5.70
N LYS A 49 15.14 8.15 -5.24
CA LYS A 49 14.47 7.47 -4.13
C LYS A 49 13.00 7.20 -4.45
N TRP A 50 12.45 6.16 -3.82
CA TRP A 50 11.02 5.86 -3.86
C TRP A 50 10.28 6.63 -2.77
N HIS A 51 9.22 7.33 -3.17
CA HIS A 51 8.35 8.10 -2.31
C HIS A 51 6.93 7.55 -2.38
N SER A 52 6.40 7.11 -1.24
CA SER A 52 5.03 6.59 -1.14
C SER A 52 3.99 7.73 -1.12
N LEU A 53 2.91 7.55 -1.86
CA LEU A 53 1.70 8.37 -1.83
C LEU A 53 0.48 7.45 -1.88
N ASP A 54 -0.40 7.65 -0.92
CA ASP A 54 -1.62 6.89 -0.74
C ASP A 54 -2.83 7.78 -1.03
N SER A 55 -3.29 7.78 -2.28
CA SER A 55 -4.43 8.61 -2.71
C SER A 55 -5.77 8.17 -2.12
N ALA A 56 -5.87 6.94 -1.61
CA ALA A 56 -7.09 6.48 -0.93
C ALA A 56 -7.20 7.05 0.48
N MET A 57 -6.07 7.32 1.14
CA MET A 57 -6.02 7.87 2.50
C MET A 57 -5.60 9.34 2.55
N GLY A 58 -5.16 9.93 1.44
CA GLY A 58 -4.67 11.32 1.39
C GLY A 58 -3.32 11.51 2.09
N ILE A 59 -2.50 10.47 2.15
CA ILE A 59 -1.27 10.41 2.94
C ILE A 59 -0.04 10.39 2.03
N MET A 60 0.96 11.24 2.30
CA MET A 60 2.23 11.31 1.57
C MET A 60 3.44 11.05 2.47
N GLY A 61 4.34 10.20 2.01
CA GLY A 61 5.62 9.93 2.64
C GLY A 61 5.79 8.49 3.09
N ALA A 62 6.92 8.22 3.74
CA ALA A 62 7.19 6.94 4.38
C ALA A 62 6.59 6.96 5.79
N HIS A 63 5.42 6.34 5.95
CA HIS A 63 4.74 6.24 7.24
C HIS A 63 5.08 4.92 7.91
N ALA A 64 5.27 4.95 9.23
CA ALA A 64 5.48 3.74 10.04
C ALA A 64 4.19 2.91 10.24
N ASP A 65 3.10 3.29 9.56
CA ASP A 65 1.80 2.64 9.61
C ASP A 65 1.70 1.43 8.67
N ARG A 66 2.70 1.20 7.81
CA ARG A 66 2.60 0.21 6.73
C ARG A 66 3.80 -0.71 6.63
N ILE A 67 3.51 -1.95 6.24
CA ILE A 67 4.49 -3.00 5.95
C ILE A 67 4.30 -3.38 4.48
N THR A 68 5.29 -3.05 3.64
CA THR A 68 5.30 -3.44 2.23
C THR A 68 5.55 -4.94 2.11
N LEU A 69 4.68 -5.64 1.40
CA LEU A 69 4.83 -7.07 1.12
C LEU A 69 5.29 -7.32 -0.31
N SER A 70 4.80 -6.53 -1.28
CA SER A 70 5.30 -6.59 -2.65
C SER A 70 5.17 -5.26 -3.38
N VAL A 71 5.92 -5.14 -4.47
CA VAL A 71 5.86 -4.01 -5.40
C VAL A 71 5.76 -4.53 -6.83
N SER A 72 5.08 -3.80 -7.70
CA SER A 72 4.93 -4.16 -9.11
C SER A 72 4.86 -2.94 -10.01
N SER A 73 5.47 -3.02 -11.20
CA SER A 73 5.29 -2.03 -12.27
C SER A 73 3.95 -2.18 -12.99
N LEU A 74 3.20 -3.27 -12.78
CA LEU A 74 2.00 -3.62 -13.53
C LEU A 74 2.22 -3.76 -15.05
N GLU A 75 3.46 -3.99 -15.49
CA GLU A 75 3.78 -4.19 -16.90
C GLU A 75 3.51 -5.64 -17.33
N GLN A 76 3.89 -6.60 -16.48
CA GLN A 76 3.72 -8.04 -16.71
C GLN A 76 2.83 -8.69 -15.66
N ASP A 77 2.72 -8.09 -14.46
CA ASP A 77 1.79 -8.55 -13.43
C ASP A 77 0.39 -8.01 -13.72
N SER A 78 -0.59 -8.89 -13.83
CA SER A 78 -1.99 -8.51 -13.75
C SER A 78 -2.40 -8.25 -12.30
N LEU A 79 -3.53 -7.55 -12.11
CA LEU A 79 -4.12 -7.40 -10.79
C LEU A 79 -4.52 -8.75 -10.16
N LEU A 80 -4.83 -9.75 -10.98
CA LEU A 80 -5.09 -11.12 -10.54
C LEU A 80 -3.82 -11.75 -9.95
N ASP A 81 -2.66 -11.55 -10.57
CA ASP A 81 -1.39 -12.09 -10.06
C ASP A 81 -1.02 -11.49 -8.70
N ILE A 82 -1.24 -10.18 -8.54
CA ILE A 82 -1.08 -9.50 -7.25
C ILE A 82 -2.07 -10.07 -6.24
N GLY A 83 -3.33 -10.26 -6.62
CA GLY A 83 -4.36 -10.86 -5.77
C GLY A 83 -4.02 -12.28 -5.30
N ILE A 84 -3.49 -13.13 -6.19
CA ILE A 84 -3.07 -14.49 -5.87
C ILE A 84 -1.90 -14.46 -4.86
N LYS A 85 -0.85 -13.68 -5.14
CA LYS A 85 0.30 -13.51 -4.24
C LYS A 85 -0.14 -13.00 -2.85
N LEU A 86 -1.11 -12.09 -2.80
CA LEU A 86 -1.69 -11.61 -1.54
C LEU A 86 -2.51 -12.70 -0.83
N SER A 87 -3.26 -13.54 -1.55
CA SER A 87 -4.07 -14.59 -0.95
C SER A 87 -3.23 -15.65 -0.21
N GLU A 88 -2.06 -16.00 -0.77
CA GLU A 88 -1.10 -16.92 -0.15
C GLU A 88 -0.56 -16.37 1.17
N ILE A 89 -0.40 -15.05 1.25
CA ILE A 89 0.05 -14.35 2.45
C ILE A 89 -1.09 -14.28 3.47
N ILE A 90 -2.29 -13.85 3.05
CA ILE A 90 -3.45 -13.68 3.93
C ILE A 90 -3.75 -14.96 4.72
N GLY A 91 -3.69 -16.12 4.07
CA GLY A 91 -3.98 -17.41 4.72
C GLY A 91 -2.93 -17.87 5.72
N ASN A 92 -1.73 -17.28 5.70
CA ASN A 92 -0.57 -17.73 6.45
C ASN A 92 -0.04 -16.69 7.46
N ILE A 93 -0.73 -15.56 7.63
CA ILE A 93 -0.34 -14.50 8.56
C ILE A 93 -1.43 -14.29 9.62
N ASN A 94 -1.02 -14.26 10.89
CA ASN A 94 -1.82 -13.76 11.99
C ASN A 94 -1.21 -12.45 12.50
N VAL A 95 -2.00 -11.38 12.55
CA VAL A 95 -1.57 -10.07 13.06
C VAL A 95 -2.40 -9.69 14.27
N GLN A 96 -1.71 -9.43 15.38
CA GLN A 96 -2.29 -8.93 16.61
C GLN A 96 -1.71 -7.55 16.94
N VAL A 97 -2.59 -6.59 17.20
CA VAL A 97 -2.16 -5.27 17.67
C VAL A 97 -2.07 -5.31 19.20
N GLU A 98 -0.84 -5.36 19.71
CA GLU A 98 -0.57 -5.48 21.15
C GLU A 98 -0.89 -4.20 21.93
N LYS A 99 -0.53 -3.04 21.38
CA LYS A 99 -0.72 -1.75 22.04
C LYS A 99 -0.83 -0.63 21.02
N VAL A 100 -1.79 0.26 21.24
CA VAL A 100 -1.91 1.52 20.49
C VAL A 100 -1.73 2.67 21.46
N SER A 101 -0.88 3.62 21.10
CA SER A 101 -0.69 4.88 21.83
C SER A 101 -0.63 6.00 20.82
N LEU A 102 -1.78 6.59 20.54
CA LEU A 102 -1.90 7.72 19.62
C LEU A 102 -1.38 8.98 20.30
N ARG A 103 -0.51 9.72 19.61
CA ARG A 103 -0.17 11.08 20.03
C ARG A 103 -1.35 11.98 19.65
N LYS A 104 -1.90 12.69 20.63
CA LYS A 104 -2.88 13.76 20.39
C LYS A 104 -2.24 14.93 19.66
#